data_AF-A0A2A4QTZ5-F1
#
_entry.id   AF-A0A2A4QTZ5-F1
#
_cell.length_a   1.000
_cell.length_b   1.000
_cell.length_c   1.000
_cell.angle_alpha   90.00
_cell.angle_beta   90.00
_cell.angle_gamma   90.00
#
_symmetry.space_group_name_H-M   'P 1'
#
loop_
_entity.id
_entity.type
_entity.pdbx_description
1 polymer ?
#
loop_
_entity_poly.entity_id
_entity_poly.type
_entity_poly.pdbx_seq_one_letter_code
_entity_poly.pdbx_strand_id
1 'polypeptide(L)'
;MKLDVHIEGENIDLCIPTEEYALNSDWYSWFNDPKITRYLYQGETRNTPEKQLEFFKQEKASGQRVIFIISDKNNYIGTISLSHINKGQADMAMVIGQQCNPRMRPYISLESIARMSEYAMTEMGARRINSAQHMELNGWQYRKEILGYRLEGITRQDFIKGEERANLMRSSLIYDDYLRLVDVRGQYWDSLDSMKRRLKSLPKERFIDRLDHFLSVEGDAYYRDVFDL
;
A
#
# COMPACT_ATOMS: atom_id res chain seq x y z
N MET A 1 -23.03 -5.42 10.43
CA MET A 1 -23.36 -4.20 9.67
C MET A 1 -22.83 -4.32 8.26
N LYS A 2 -23.59 -3.85 7.27
CA LYS A 2 -23.18 -3.84 5.86
C LYS A 2 -22.82 -2.40 5.46
N LEU A 3 -21.60 -2.21 4.97
CA LEU A 3 -21.09 -0.97 4.42
C LEU A 3 -21.49 -0.83 2.94
N ASP A 4 -21.65 0.41 2.49
CA ASP A 4 -21.90 0.73 1.09
C ASP A 4 -20.65 0.49 0.25
N VAL A 5 -20.83 -0.20 -0.88
CA VAL A 5 -19.77 -0.41 -1.86
C VAL A 5 -19.60 0.86 -2.69
N HIS A 6 -18.37 1.36 -2.77
CA HIS A 6 -18.03 2.52 -3.60
C HIS A 6 -17.31 2.13 -4.88
N ILE A 7 -16.38 1.18 -4.80
CA ILE A 7 -15.67 0.64 -5.96
C ILE A 7 -15.82 -0.88 -5.92
N GLU A 8 -16.49 -1.42 -6.93
CA GLU A 8 -16.63 -2.86 -7.14
C GLU A 8 -15.36 -3.44 -7.79
N GLY A 9 -15.02 -4.67 -7.42
CA GLY A 9 -13.96 -5.44 -8.06
C GLY A 9 -14.37 -6.87 -8.39
N GLU A 10 -13.42 -7.62 -8.93
CA GLU A 10 -13.57 -9.04 -9.25
C GLU A 10 -13.61 -9.89 -7.98
N ASN A 11 -12.64 -9.72 -7.06
CA ASN A 11 -12.55 -10.50 -5.82
C ASN A 11 -12.79 -9.67 -4.56
N ILE A 12 -12.60 -8.36 -4.65
CA ILE A 12 -12.77 -7.44 -3.52
C ILE A 12 -13.64 -6.26 -3.92
N ASP A 13 -14.27 -5.65 -2.91
CA ASP A 13 -14.91 -4.35 -3.02
C ASP A 13 -14.25 -3.36 -2.07
N LEU A 14 -14.22 -2.09 -2.45
CA LEU A 14 -13.82 -0.99 -1.56
C LEU A 14 -15.08 -0.28 -1.05
N CYS A 15 -15.31 -0.41 0.25
CA CYS A 15 -16.52 0.08 0.92
C CYS A 15 -16.26 1.36 1.72
N ILE A 16 -17.27 2.22 1.83
CA ILE A 16 -17.20 3.47 2.60
C ILE A 16 -17.36 3.13 4.10
N PRO A 17 -16.37 3.42 4.96
CA PRO A 17 -16.54 3.25 6.40
C PRO A 17 -17.56 4.24 6.98
N THR A 18 -18.27 3.81 8.03
CA THR A 18 -19.16 4.65 8.83
C THR A 18 -18.60 4.83 10.25
N GLU A 19 -19.10 5.82 10.99
CA GLU A 19 -18.75 6.00 12.40
C GLU A 19 -19.17 4.78 13.24
N GLU A 20 -20.35 4.23 12.95
CA GLU A 20 -20.81 2.99 13.58
C GLU A 20 -19.82 1.85 13.31
N TYR A 21 -19.27 1.76 12.09
CA TYR A 21 -18.30 0.71 11.74
C TYR A 21 -16.97 0.92 12.44
N ALA A 22 -16.47 2.15 12.48
CA ALA A 22 -15.24 2.47 13.20
C ALA A 22 -15.34 2.11 14.70
N LEU A 23 -16.52 2.30 15.31
CA LEU A 23 -16.74 2.02 16.72
C LEU A 23 -17.10 0.56 17.03
N ASN A 24 -17.91 -0.09 16.21
CA ASN A 24 -18.51 -1.39 16.57
C ASN A 24 -17.96 -2.58 15.81
N SER A 25 -16.93 -2.38 14.96
CA SER A 25 -16.28 -3.47 14.21
C SER A 25 -14.90 -3.82 14.75
N ASP A 26 -14.30 -4.87 14.19
CA ASP A 26 -12.94 -5.30 14.48
C ASP A 26 -11.85 -4.45 13.81
N TRP A 27 -12.18 -3.32 13.16
CA TRP A 27 -11.18 -2.49 12.46
C TRP A 27 -10.01 -2.08 13.38
N TYR A 28 -10.32 -1.65 14.61
CA TYR A 28 -9.28 -1.27 15.58
C TYR A 28 -8.29 -2.41 15.87
N SER A 29 -8.74 -3.66 15.80
CA SER A 29 -7.96 -4.85 16.16
C SER A 29 -6.82 -5.13 15.18
N TRP A 30 -6.97 -4.75 13.90
CA TRP A 30 -5.91 -4.93 12.89
C TRP A 30 -4.64 -4.16 13.25
N PHE A 31 -4.79 -3.01 13.90
CA PHE A 31 -3.68 -2.18 14.38
C PHE A 31 -3.16 -2.55 15.78
N ASN A 32 -3.78 -3.55 16.41
CA ASN A 32 -3.31 -4.13 17.68
C ASN A 32 -2.53 -5.43 17.47
N ASP A 33 -2.58 -6.02 16.28
CA ASP A 33 -1.91 -7.27 15.99
C ASP A 33 -0.44 -7.03 15.62
N PRO A 34 0.53 -7.53 16.42
CA PRO A 34 1.95 -7.34 16.15
C PRO A 34 2.41 -7.98 14.83
N LYS A 35 1.72 -9.01 14.33
CA LYS A 35 2.05 -9.64 13.04
C LYS A 35 1.65 -8.75 11.87
N ILE A 36 0.54 -8.03 12.00
CA ILE A 36 0.07 -7.08 10.99
C ILE A 36 0.93 -5.80 11.05
N THR A 37 1.21 -5.32 12.26
CA THR A 37 1.87 -4.03 12.48
C THR A 37 3.39 -4.11 12.54
N ARG A 38 4.01 -5.28 12.36
CA ARG A 38 5.47 -5.48 12.42
C ARG A 38 6.25 -4.41 11.63
N TYR A 39 5.76 -4.09 10.43
CA TYR A 39 6.39 -3.15 9.49
C TYR A 39 5.62 -1.84 9.31
N LEU A 40 4.72 -1.53 10.26
CA LEU A 40 3.92 -0.31 10.27
C LEU A 40 4.36 0.57 11.45
N TYR A 41 4.27 1.89 11.30
CA TYR A 41 4.46 2.82 12.41
C TYR A 41 3.37 2.66 13.48
N GLN A 42 2.17 2.21 13.10
CA GLN A 42 1.10 1.89 14.03
C GLN A 42 1.44 0.66 14.89
N GLY A 43 0.71 0.46 15.99
CA GLY A 43 0.88 -0.70 16.88
C GLY A 43 1.92 -0.53 17.98
N GLU A 44 2.49 0.68 18.15
CA GLU A 44 3.32 1.00 19.34
C GLU A 44 2.48 1.20 20.60
N THR A 45 1.25 1.69 20.43
CA THR A 45 0.29 1.85 21.51
C THR A 45 -0.98 1.07 21.19
N ARG A 46 -1.65 0.59 22.24
CA ARG A 46 -2.92 -0.13 22.08
C ARG A 46 -3.99 0.80 21.52
N ASN A 47 -4.55 0.41 20.38
CA ASN A 47 -5.73 0.98 19.77
C ASN A 47 -7.00 0.45 20.46
N THR A 48 -8.04 1.27 20.53
CA THR A 48 -9.36 0.90 21.07
C THR A 48 -10.45 1.31 20.09
N PRO A 49 -11.67 0.77 20.21
CA PRO A 49 -12.79 1.21 19.37
C PRO A 49 -13.01 2.73 19.38
N GLU A 50 -12.87 3.37 20.53
CA GLU A 50 -13.04 4.82 20.70
C GLU A 50 -11.93 5.60 20.00
N LYS A 51 -10.66 5.15 20.13
CA LYS A 51 -9.53 5.75 19.40
C LYS A 51 -9.66 5.58 17.89
N GLN A 52 -10.16 4.43 17.43
CA GLN A 52 -10.41 4.19 16.02
C GLN A 52 -11.51 5.10 15.47
N LEU A 53 -12.58 5.31 16.23
CA LEU A 53 -13.63 6.26 15.90
C LEU A 53 -13.10 7.70 15.87
N GLU A 54 -12.29 8.09 16.87
CA GLU A 54 -11.69 9.42 16.95
C GLU A 54 -10.80 9.69 15.74
N PHE A 55 -9.89 8.76 15.42
CA PHE A 55 -9.07 8.81 14.21
C PHE A 55 -9.95 8.98 12.97
N PHE A 56 -10.99 8.16 12.81
CA PHE A 56 -11.86 8.21 11.64
C PHE A 56 -12.57 9.57 11.51
N LYS A 57 -13.07 10.14 12.63
CA LYS A 57 -13.69 11.46 12.66
C LYS A 57 -12.71 12.57 12.27
N GLN A 58 -11.48 12.52 12.79
CA GLN A 58 -10.45 13.50 12.49
C GLN A 58 -10.08 13.48 11.00
N GLU A 59 -9.85 12.30 10.42
CA GLU A 59 -9.52 12.16 8.99
C GLU A 59 -10.67 12.61 8.09
N LYS A 60 -11.91 12.26 8.46
CA LYS A 60 -13.11 12.69 7.72
C LYS A 60 -13.29 14.21 7.76
N ALA A 61 -13.02 14.84 8.90
CA ALA A 61 -13.14 16.29 9.07
C ALA A 61 -12.02 17.07 8.36
N SER A 62 -10.80 16.53 8.31
CA SER A 62 -9.66 17.18 7.65
C SER A 62 -9.76 17.15 6.13
N GLY A 63 -10.43 16.12 5.57
CA GLY A 63 -10.50 15.90 4.12
C GLY A 63 -9.15 15.54 3.49
N GLN A 64 -8.10 15.29 4.29
CA GLN A 64 -6.75 15.02 3.81
C GLN A 64 -6.49 13.54 3.51
N ARG A 65 -7.45 12.68 3.85
CA ARG A 65 -7.37 11.23 3.62
C ARG A 65 -8.69 10.68 3.09
N VAL A 66 -8.58 9.87 2.04
CA VAL A 66 -9.67 8.99 1.58
C VAL A 66 -9.39 7.61 2.14
N ILE A 67 -10.37 7.01 2.83
CA ILE A 67 -10.26 5.69 3.45
C ILE A 67 -11.38 4.80 2.92
N PHE A 68 -11.02 3.59 2.49
CA PHE A 68 -11.96 2.52 2.23
C PHE A 68 -11.67 1.29 3.09
N ILE A 69 -12.71 0.51 3.34
CA ILE A 69 -12.63 -0.82 3.92
C ILE A 69 -12.62 -1.84 2.79
N ILE A 70 -11.67 -2.77 2.85
CA ILE A 70 -11.55 -3.83 1.85
C ILE A 70 -12.47 -4.97 2.27
N SER A 71 -13.42 -5.31 1.40
CA SER A 71 -14.31 -6.45 1.53
C SER A 71 -13.88 -7.57 0.59
N ASP A 72 -13.82 -8.83 1.03
CA ASP A 72 -13.68 -10.00 0.13
C ASP A 72 -15.05 -10.53 -0.35
N LYS A 73 -16.04 -9.63 -0.41
CA LYS A 73 -17.45 -9.86 -0.70
C LYS A 73 -18.22 -10.60 0.39
N ASN A 74 -17.53 -11.19 1.35
CA ASN A 74 -18.14 -11.91 2.47
C ASN A 74 -17.78 -11.28 3.83
N ASN A 75 -16.56 -10.78 3.97
CA ASN A 75 -15.98 -10.25 5.19
C ASN A 75 -15.23 -8.94 4.91
N TYR A 76 -15.15 -8.08 5.92
CA TYR A 76 -14.24 -6.95 5.92
C TYR A 76 -12.87 -7.37 6.42
N ILE A 77 -11.86 -7.25 5.57
CA ILE A 77 -10.57 -7.91 5.75
C ILE A 77 -9.40 -6.94 5.75
N GLY A 78 -9.63 -5.64 5.66
CA GLY A 78 -8.57 -4.65 5.68
C GLY A 78 -9.03 -3.24 5.40
N THR A 79 -8.07 -2.33 5.28
CA THR A 79 -8.30 -0.95 4.90
C THR A 79 -7.25 -0.51 3.89
N ILE A 80 -7.65 0.36 2.96
CA ILE A 80 -6.76 1.05 2.04
C ILE A 80 -7.08 2.54 2.07
N SER A 81 -6.06 3.38 1.96
CA SER A 81 -6.23 4.82 1.99
C SER A 81 -5.24 5.56 1.10
N LEU A 82 -5.65 6.75 0.71
CA LEU A 82 -4.79 7.78 0.13
C LEU A 82 -4.74 8.95 1.11
N SER A 83 -3.54 9.43 1.41
CA SER A 83 -3.29 10.54 2.34
C SER A 83 -2.35 11.57 1.73
N HIS A 84 -2.16 12.70 2.40
CA HIS A 84 -1.32 13.81 1.92
C HIS A 84 -1.69 14.26 0.50
N ILE A 85 -2.99 14.28 0.20
CA ILE A 85 -3.51 14.60 -1.13
C ILE A 85 -3.22 16.07 -1.44
N ASN A 86 -2.29 16.34 -2.35
CA ASN A 86 -1.86 17.69 -2.68
C ASN A 86 -1.21 17.74 -4.07
N LYS A 87 -1.50 18.80 -4.85
CA LYS A 87 -0.87 19.06 -6.18
C LYS A 87 -0.87 17.84 -7.13
N GLY A 88 -1.97 17.08 -7.15
CA GLY A 88 -2.09 15.87 -7.97
C GLY A 88 -1.24 14.69 -7.47
N GLN A 89 -0.79 14.71 -6.22
CA GLN A 89 -0.07 13.61 -5.59
C GLN A 89 -0.82 13.11 -4.36
N ALA A 90 -0.64 11.84 -4.03
CA ALA A 90 -1.14 11.25 -2.80
C ALA A 90 -0.25 10.08 -2.36
N ASP A 91 -0.28 9.77 -1.07
CA ASP A 91 0.46 8.66 -0.48
C ASP A 91 -0.50 7.50 -0.19
N MET A 92 -0.19 6.32 -0.72
CA MET A 92 -0.99 5.11 -0.54
C MET A 92 -0.51 4.30 0.67
N ALA A 93 -1.47 3.90 1.50
CA ALA A 93 -1.28 2.98 2.62
C ALA A 93 -2.36 1.89 2.62
N MET A 94 -1.99 0.67 2.98
CA MET A 94 -2.91 -0.47 3.05
C MET A 94 -2.54 -1.38 4.22
N VAL A 95 -3.57 -1.91 4.89
CA VAL A 95 -3.45 -2.91 5.95
C VAL A 95 -4.44 -4.03 5.68
N ILE A 96 -3.96 -5.28 5.69
CA ILE A 96 -4.80 -6.47 5.54
C ILE A 96 -4.81 -7.25 6.84
N GLY A 97 -6.00 -7.48 7.38
CA GLY A 97 -6.27 -8.29 8.56
C GLY A 97 -5.98 -9.78 8.36
N GLN A 98 -5.83 -10.50 9.47
CA GLN A 98 -5.55 -11.95 9.42
C GLN A 98 -6.70 -12.78 8.83
N GLN A 99 -7.94 -12.28 8.90
CA GLN A 99 -9.15 -12.95 8.42
C GLN A 99 -9.10 -13.22 6.89
N CYS A 100 -8.26 -12.49 6.15
CA CYS A 100 -8.03 -12.71 4.74
C CYS A 100 -7.41 -14.10 4.45
N ASN A 101 -8.05 -14.87 3.56
CA ASN A 101 -7.54 -16.15 3.06
C ASN A 101 -6.07 -16.03 2.61
N PRO A 102 -5.12 -16.74 3.26
CA PRO A 102 -3.69 -16.58 2.98
C PRO A 102 -3.29 -16.81 1.52
N ARG A 103 -3.99 -17.71 0.80
CA ARG A 103 -3.70 -18.00 -0.62
C ARG A 103 -4.15 -16.87 -1.55
N MET A 104 -5.19 -16.14 -1.14
CA MET A 104 -5.75 -15.01 -1.89
C MET A 104 -5.15 -13.67 -1.49
N ARG A 105 -4.56 -13.58 -0.29
CA ARG A 105 -4.02 -12.34 0.28
C ARG A 105 -3.15 -11.53 -0.69
N PRO A 106 -2.18 -12.09 -1.41
CA PRO A 106 -1.38 -11.30 -2.36
C PRO A 106 -2.22 -10.67 -3.48
N TYR A 107 -3.24 -11.37 -3.96
CA TYR A 107 -4.10 -10.90 -5.05
C TYR A 107 -5.13 -9.88 -4.56
N ILE A 108 -5.71 -10.10 -3.38
CA ILE A 108 -6.57 -9.14 -2.69
C ILE A 108 -5.83 -7.82 -2.48
N SER A 109 -4.59 -7.89 -2.00
CA SER A 109 -3.74 -6.72 -1.82
C SER A 109 -3.46 -6.00 -3.15
N LEU A 110 -3.13 -6.74 -4.22
CA LEU A 110 -2.87 -6.14 -5.52
C LEU A 110 -4.14 -5.53 -6.13
N GLU A 111 -5.29 -6.21 -6.03
CA GLU A 111 -6.56 -5.71 -6.55
C GLU A 111 -7.00 -4.45 -5.80
N SER A 112 -6.85 -4.43 -4.48
CA SER A 112 -7.15 -3.26 -3.66
C SER A 112 -6.30 -2.04 -4.07
N ILE A 113 -4.98 -2.25 -4.25
CA ILE A 113 -4.09 -1.20 -4.79
C ILE A 113 -4.53 -0.79 -6.19
N ALA A 114 -4.87 -1.75 -7.05
CA ALA A 114 -5.25 -1.46 -8.42
C ALA A 114 -6.51 -0.58 -8.48
N ARG A 115 -7.56 -0.95 -7.73
CA ARG A 115 -8.82 -0.21 -7.65
C ARG A 115 -8.65 1.17 -7.03
N MET A 116 -7.88 1.28 -5.94
CA MET A 116 -7.61 2.58 -5.32
C MET A 116 -6.76 3.49 -6.22
N SER A 117 -5.81 2.92 -6.97
CA SER A 117 -4.98 3.71 -7.90
C SER A 117 -5.78 4.20 -9.09
N GLU A 118 -6.63 3.34 -9.65
CA GLU A 118 -7.54 3.70 -10.74
C GLU A 118 -8.44 4.86 -10.31
N TYR A 119 -9.12 4.72 -9.17
CA TYR A 119 -9.92 5.79 -8.57
C TYR A 119 -9.13 7.09 -8.37
N ALA A 120 -7.91 7.01 -7.84
CA ALA A 120 -7.07 8.19 -7.67
C ALA A 120 -6.78 8.90 -9.01
N MET A 121 -6.44 8.13 -10.04
CA MET A 121 -6.01 8.67 -11.33
C MET A 121 -7.17 9.17 -12.19
N THR A 122 -8.32 8.48 -12.17
CA THR A 122 -9.48 8.79 -13.02
C THR A 122 -10.45 9.76 -12.36
N GLU A 123 -10.78 9.54 -11.09
CA GLU A 123 -11.81 10.32 -10.39
C GLU A 123 -11.21 11.48 -9.59
N MET A 124 -10.08 11.25 -8.90
CA MET A 124 -9.45 12.29 -8.08
C MET A 124 -8.46 13.17 -8.86
N GLY A 125 -8.17 12.83 -10.12
CA GLY A 125 -7.22 13.57 -10.95
C GLY A 125 -5.78 13.51 -10.46
N ALA A 126 -5.40 12.49 -9.69
CA ALA A 126 -4.02 12.25 -9.31
C ALA A 126 -3.15 12.05 -10.57
N ARG A 127 -1.91 12.49 -10.47
CA ARG A 127 -0.85 12.28 -11.46
C ARG A 127 0.25 11.38 -10.93
N ARG A 128 0.29 11.18 -9.62
CA ARG A 128 1.28 10.38 -8.93
C ARG A 128 0.74 9.83 -7.61
N ILE A 129 1.04 8.57 -7.36
CA ILE A 129 0.74 7.91 -6.08
C ILE A 129 2.05 7.39 -5.50
N ASN A 130 2.47 7.95 -4.38
CA ASN A 130 3.66 7.50 -3.68
C ASN A 130 3.33 6.32 -2.78
N SER A 131 4.32 5.48 -2.54
CA SER A 131 4.23 4.37 -1.61
C SER A 131 5.61 4.11 -1.00
N ALA A 132 5.62 3.84 0.29
CA ALA A 132 6.81 3.45 1.01
C ALA A 132 6.56 2.24 1.88
N GLN A 133 7.59 1.41 2.04
CA GLN A 133 7.49 0.21 2.83
C GLN A 133 8.85 -0.18 3.42
N HIS A 134 8.80 -0.92 4.51
CA HIS A 134 9.97 -1.51 5.15
C HIS A 134 10.79 -2.37 4.17
N MET A 135 12.13 -2.35 4.29
CA MET A 135 13.03 -3.08 3.40
C MET A 135 12.77 -4.60 3.37
N GLU A 136 12.34 -5.18 4.50
CA GLU A 136 11.99 -6.60 4.57
C GLU A 136 10.73 -6.98 3.76
N LEU A 137 9.96 -5.98 3.29
CA LEU A 137 8.83 -6.19 2.38
C LEU A 137 9.25 -6.13 0.89
N ASN A 138 10.52 -6.40 0.56
CA ASN A 138 11.01 -6.37 -0.83
C ASN A 138 10.25 -7.31 -1.78
N GLY A 139 9.79 -8.46 -1.29
CA GLY A 139 8.97 -9.38 -2.07
C GLY A 139 7.58 -8.84 -2.36
N TRP A 140 7.07 -7.94 -1.52
CA TRP A 140 5.84 -7.21 -1.79
C TRP A 140 6.06 -6.10 -2.82
N GLN A 141 7.14 -5.32 -2.68
CA GLN A 141 7.54 -4.31 -3.66
C GLN A 141 7.63 -4.89 -5.07
N TYR A 142 8.36 -6.00 -5.22
CA TYR A 142 8.54 -6.69 -6.49
C TYR A 142 7.21 -7.14 -7.12
N ARG A 143 6.24 -7.59 -6.32
CA ARG A 143 4.90 -7.93 -6.83
C ARG A 143 4.14 -6.68 -7.28
N LYS A 144 4.25 -5.57 -6.54
CA LYS A 144 3.57 -4.30 -6.82
C LYS A 144 4.03 -3.65 -8.13
N GLU A 145 5.23 -3.96 -8.61
CA GLU A 145 5.73 -3.51 -9.92
C GLU A 145 4.84 -3.95 -11.10
N ILE A 146 4.08 -5.04 -10.96
CA ILE A 146 3.08 -5.45 -11.96
C ILE A 146 1.99 -4.39 -12.19
N LEU A 147 1.74 -3.53 -11.20
CA LEU A 147 0.80 -2.42 -11.27
C LEU A 147 1.49 -1.12 -11.70
N GLY A 148 2.75 -1.18 -12.15
CA GLY A 148 3.47 0.01 -12.63
C GLY A 148 4.08 0.84 -11.50
N TYR A 149 4.01 0.38 -10.25
CA TYR A 149 4.73 1.02 -9.15
C TYR A 149 6.23 0.76 -9.27
N ARG A 150 6.98 1.77 -9.68
CA ARG A 150 8.43 1.69 -9.84
C ARG A 150 9.14 2.05 -8.54
N LEU A 151 10.19 1.31 -8.22
CA LEU A 151 11.11 1.67 -7.14
C LEU A 151 11.95 2.88 -7.59
N GLU A 152 12.06 3.88 -6.73
CA GLU A 152 12.78 5.13 -7.02
C GLU A 152 13.98 5.34 -6.11
N GLY A 153 14.00 4.70 -4.94
CA GLY A 153 15.08 4.88 -3.99
C GLY A 153 14.92 4.04 -2.72
N ILE A 154 15.97 4.06 -1.92
CA ILE A 154 16.00 3.50 -0.57
C ILE A 154 16.40 4.65 0.39
N THR A 155 15.54 4.99 1.34
CA THR A 155 15.86 5.96 2.39
C THR A 155 16.47 5.25 3.59
N ARG A 156 17.66 5.69 4.01
CA ARG A 156 18.45 5.04 5.06
C ARG A 156 17.88 5.36 6.44
N GLN A 157 17.68 4.34 7.29
CA GLN A 157 17.24 4.47 8.69
C GLN A 157 15.96 5.32 8.91
N ASP A 158 15.07 5.32 7.93
CA ASP A 158 13.87 6.16 7.90
C ASP A 158 12.67 5.47 8.58
N PHE A 159 12.73 4.15 8.76
CA PHE A 159 11.82 3.43 9.64
C PHE A 159 12.43 3.35 11.04
N ILE A 160 11.68 3.83 12.02
CA ILE A 160 12.03 3.75 13.44
C ILE A 160 10.82 3.23 14.18
N LYS A 161 10.99 2.14 14.94
CA LYS A 161 9.95 1.57 15.80
C LYS A 161 10.58 0.93 17.03
N GLY A 162 10.40 1.55 18.19
CA GLY A 162 11.19 1.21 19.38
C GLY A 162 12.70 1.36 19.11
N GLU A 163 13.46 0.28 19.28
CA GLU A 163 14.90 0.25 19.01
C GLU A 163 15.26 -0.10 17.55
N GLU A 164 14.29 -0.56 16.77
CA GLU A 164 14.52 -0.95 15.37
C GLU A 164 14.72 0.29 14.51
N ARG A 165 15.82 0.28 13.74
CA ARG A 165 16.12 1.25 12.68
C ARG A 165 16.31 0.50 11.39
N ALA A 166 15.54 0.85 10.37
CA ALA A 166 15.58 0.16 9.09
C ALA A 166 15.39 1.12 7.91
N ASN A 167 15.80 0.64 6.74
CA ASN A 167 15.64 1.37 5.50
C ASN A 167 14.19 1.25 4.98
N LEU A 168 13.74 2.27 4.24
CA LEU A 168 12.47 2.23 3.52
C LEU A 168 12.71 2.22 2.02
N MET A 169 12.00 1.34 1.31
CA MET A 169 11.89 1.42 -0.15
C MET A 169 10.86 2.49 -0.51
N ARG A 170 11.24 3.44 -1.36
CA ARG A 170 10.37 4.47 -1.93
C ARG A 170 10.01 4.10 -3.36
N SER A 171 8.72 4.09 -3.65
CA SER A 171 8.17 3.71 -4.95
C SER A 171 7.01 4.62 -5.33
N SER A 172 6.70 4.70 -6.62
CA SER A 172 5.55 5.46 -7.07
C SER A 172 4.90 4.85 -8.31
N LEU A 173 3.61 5.11 -8.47
CA LEU A 173 2.91 4.99 -9.74
C LEU A 173 2.70 6.40 -10.30
N ILE A 174 3.15 6.62 -11.52
CA ILE A 174 2.86 7.85 -12.27
C ILE A 174 1.75 7.61 -13.30
N TYR A 175 1.03 8.67 -13.68
CA TYR A 175 -0.11 8.57 -14.59
C TYR A 175 0.25 7.93 -15.94
N ASP A 176 1.41 8.25 -16.51
CA ASP A 176 1.85 7.67 -17.79
C ASP A 176 2.08 6.15 -17.70
N ASP A 177 2.56 5.65 -16.57
CA ASP A 177 2.70 4.21 -16.34
C ASP A 177 1.34 3.53 -16.20
N TYR A 178 0.39 4.18 -15.50
CA TYR A 178 -1.00 3.73 -15.44
C TYR A 178 -1.62 3.65 -16.85
N LEU A 179 -1.51 4.71 -17.65
CA LEU A 179 -2.03 4.75 -19.02
C LEU A 179 -1.41 3.67 -19.90
N ARG A 180 -0.09 3.49 -19.82
CA ARG A 180 0.61 2.43 -20.55
C ARG A 180 0.09 1.04 -20.20
N LEU A 181 -0.20 0.79 -18.92
CA LEU A 181 -0.75 -0.49 -18.50
C LEU A 181 -2.18 -0.69 -18.99
N VAL A 182 -3.02 0.35 -18.95
CA VAL A 182 -4.38 0.31 -19.51
C VAL A 182 -4.34 0.05 -21.01
N ASP A 183 -3.49 0.75 -21.77
CA ASP A 183 -3.34 0.58 -23.22
C ASP A 183 -2.94 -0.85 -23.60
N VAL A 184 -1.94 -1.42 -22.92
CA VAL A 184 -1.45 -2.77 -23.21
C VAL A 184 -2.41 -3.87 -22.76
N ARG A 185 -3.21 -3.64 -21.70
CA ARG A 185 -4.04 -4.68 -21.07
C ARG A 185 -5.53 -4.53 -21.36
N GLY A 186 -5.96 -3.40 -21.91
CA GLY A 186 -7.36 -2.97 -22.03
C GLY A 186 -7.96 -2.44 -20.72
N GLN A 187 -7.54 -2.98 -19.57
CA GLN A 187 -7.95 -2.53 -18.23
C GLN A 187 -6.75 -2.59 -17.28
N TYR A 188 -6.76 -1.73 -16.26
CA TYR A 188 -5.66 -1.68 -15.30
C TYR A 188 -5.57 -2.97 -14.46
N TRP A 189 -6.72 -3.41 -13.93
CA TRP A 189 -6.95 -4.77 -13.43
C TRP A 189 -7.94 -5.49 -14.35
N ASP A 190 -7.45 -6.44 -15.15
CA ASP A 190 -8.25 -7.19 -16.12
C ASP A 190 -8.90 -8.45 -15.52
N SER A 191 -8.10 -9.33 -14.89
CA SER A 191 -8.61 -10.48 -14.15
C SER A 191 -7.56 -11.10 -13.23
N LEU A 192 -8.03 -11.83 -12.23
CA LEU A 192 -7.21 -12.59 -11.29
C LEU A 192 -6.30 -13.57 -12.03
N ASP A 193 -6.81 -14.26 -13.05
CA ASP A 193 -6.04 -15.25 -13.79
C ASP A 193 -4.95 -14.62 -14.66
N SER A 194 -5.23 -13.47 -15.27
CA SER A 194 -4.20 -12.69 -15.95
C SER A 194 -3.14 -12.18 -14.97
N MET A 195 -3.54 -11.69 -13.79
CA MET A 195 -2.59 -11.25 -12.76
C MET A 195 -1.74 -12.40 -12.21
N LYS A 196 -2.31 -13.59 -12.00
CA LYS A 196 -1.56 -14.81 -11.65
C LYS A 196 -0.51 -15.15 -12.71
N ARG A 197 -0.85 -15.08 -14.00
CA ARG A 197 0.10 -15.33 -15.10
C ARG A 197 1.23 -14.31 -15.10
N ARG A 198 0.90 -13.02 -14.97
CA ARG A 198 1.89 -11.94 -14.95
C ARG A 198 2.83 -12.02 -13.75
N LEU A 199 2.34 -12.36 -12.55
CA LEU A 199 3.20 -12.56 -11.38
C LEU A 199 4.19 -13.72 -11.58
N LYS A 200 3.76 -14.80 -12.25
CA LYS A 200 4.65 -15.93 -12.60
C LYS A 200 5.69 -15.55 -13.64
N SER A 201 5.41 -14.55 -14.47
CA SER A 201 6.31 -14.07 -15.52
C SER A 201 7.16 -12.86 -15.12
N LEU A 202 7.12 -12.43 -13.86
CA LEU A 202 7.98 -11.32 -13.43
C LEU A 202 9.48 -11.69 -13.57
N PRO A 203 10.36 -10.72 -13.86
CA PRO A 203 11.79 -10.98 -14.04
C PRO A 203 12.47 -11.57 -12.80
N LYS A 204 13.21 -12.68 -12.95
CA LYS A 204 13.88 -13.35 -11.83
C LYS A 204 14.83 -12.43 -11.06
N GLU A 205 15.58 -11.60 -11.79
CA GLU A 205 16.41 -10.57 -11.19
C GLU A 205 15.55 -9.37 -10.83
N ARG A 206 15.42 -9.08 -9.53
CA ARG A 206 14.55 -8.02 -9.03
C ARG A 206 15.30 -6.69 -9.06
N PHE A 207 14.60 -5.61 -9.44
CA PHE A 207 15.22 -4.29 -9.50
C PHE A 207 15.70 -3.81 -8.12
N ILE A 208 14.99 -4.14 -7.04
CA ILE A 208 15.40 -3.85 -5.66
C ILE A 208 16.77 -4.45 -5.31
N ASP A 209 17.07 -5.68 -5.74
CA ASP A 209 18.36 -6.33 -5.43
C ASP A 209 19.51 -5.58 -6.12
N ARG A 210 19.29 -5.13 -7.36
CA ARG A 210 20.26 -4.33 -8.11
C ARG A 210 20.48 -2.96 -7.47
N LEU A 211 19.41 -2.27 -7.06
CA LEU A 211 19.51 -0.96 -6.43
C LEU A 211 20.18 -1.04 -5.06
N ASP A 212 19.84 -2.04 -4.25
CA ASP A 212 20.46 -2.25 -2.94
C ASP A 212 21.96 -2.56 -3.07
N HIS A 213 22.34 -3.39 -4.05
CA HIS A 213 23.75 -3.64 -4.36
C HIS A 213 24.49 -2.36 -4.77
N PHE A 214 23.92 -1.59 -5.70
CA PHE A 214 24.50 -0.32 -6.14
C PHE A 214 24.74 0.63 -4.95
N LEU A 215 23.74 0.81 -4.09
CA LEU A 215 23.85 1.72 -2.94
C LEU A 215 24.85 1.22 -1.89
N SER A 216 24.86 -0.08 -1.58
CA SER A 216 25.72 -0.65 -0.53
C SER A 216 27.15 -0.93 -0.95
N VAL A 217 27.44 -0.98 -2.26
CA VAL A 217 28.80 -1.24 -2.77
C VAL A 217 29.38 0.03 -3.38
N GLU A 218 28.76 0.52 -4.46
CA GLU A 218 29.27 1.67 -5.19
C GLU A 218 29.02 2.97 -4.42
N GLY A 219 27.82 3.11 -3.84
CA GLY A 219 27.44 4.26 -3.02
C GLY A 219 28.30 4.39 -1.77
N ASP A 220 28.47 3.31 -1.00
CA ASP A 220 29.29 3.32 0.22
C ASP A 220 30.79 3.53 -0.07
N ALA A 221 31.32 3.02 -1.18
CA ALA A 221 32.68 3.32 -1.61
C ALA A 221 32.85 4.81 -1.91
N TYR A 222 31.94 5.40 -2.70
CA TYR A 222 31.96 6.83 -2.99
C TYR A 222 31.91 7.68 -1.72
N TYR A 223 31.00 7.38 -0.79
CA TYR A 223 30.89 8.17 0.44
C TYR A 223 32.06 7.97 1.40
N ARG A 224 32.75 6.82 1.37
CA ARG A 224 34.00 6.63 2.10
C ARG A 224 35.06 7.62 1.62
N ASP A 225 35.27 7.69 0.31
CA ASP A 225 36.23 8.62 -0.29
C ASP A 225 35.88 10.08 0.03
N VAL A 226 34.58 10.42 0.07
CA VAL A 226 34.10 11.76 0.46
C VAL A 226 34.34 12.06 1.94
N PHE A 227 34.16 11.07 2.83
CA PHE A 227 34.33 11.25 4.28
C PHE A 227 35.80 11.25 4.71
N ASP A 228 36.69 10.71 3.88
CA ASP A 228 38.13 10.68 4.10
C ASP A 228 38.86 11.95 3.58
N LEU A 229 38.13 12.98 3.10
CA LEU A 229 38.66 14.31 2.74
C LEU A 229 39.08 15.14 3.97
#